data_AF-A0A0N4XLU4-F1
#
_entry.id   AF-A0A0N4XLU4-F1
#
_cell.length_a   1.000
_cell.length_b   1.000
_cell.length_c   1.000
_cell.angle_alpha   90.00
_cell.angle_beta   90.00
_cell.angle_gamma   90.00
#
_symmetry.space_group_name_H-M   'P 1'
#
loop_
_entity.id
_entity.type
_entity.pdbx_description
1 polymer ?
#
loop_
_entity_poly.entity_id
_entity_poly.type
_entity_poly.pdbx_seq_one_letter_code
_entity_poly.pdbx_strand_id
1 'polypeptide(L)'
;MTRLLSCGRIFETQKSIGEDGYLYRWLEKLVSSANTTMQNEVEEMLAWMLELNESSHLLDWLMSQCYSQPSPVAARCFRALVRVFSRRDFPCEFISLFVLCQAMLGDPNVTDAAVHMIEILKRQFLDKWLAATGNSIHSTPAVQLRSPVVPCLQSHCLPMDQQAVCRNLANAYPHLTITIFSEVSNRLEGARSQNRTYLISLLHAWVENIELVDPMAGEDACEGPRGWGSEEATQLLLNNLMYLTIFLAPDHEHELAELWRALALSFPANVPVILNYLYVVTVLSHEALLPYDSVVEVTSPIRESPMGDRFANSSEDASKEGVRLLPMPAYGGYYSRLCAYLPPTTQPVQFFTRSQVSLLLICDIIRASSDVDWTEAAPRLFHAAVLSLDSLRPALCRHARQTIINISLLHADQSTLAQVSGMLLKHQMTKSTSDDC
;
A
#
# COMPACT_ATOMS: atom_id res chain seq x y z
N MET A 1 -26.69 -16.80 -26.15
CA MET A 1 -26.61 -16.87 -24.69
C MET A 1 -26.22 -15.52 -24.07
N THR A 2 -25.16 -14.86 -24.56
CA THR A 2 -24.79 -13.48 -24.16
C THR A 2 -25.96 -12.50 -24.19
N ARG A 3 -26.73 -12.46 -25.29
CA ARG A 3 -27.93 -11.62 -25.40
C ARG A 3 -29.02 -11.91 -24.37
N LEU A 4 -29.15 -13.14 -23.87
CA LEU A 4 -30.17 -13.47 -22.86
C LEU A 4 -29.86 -12.79 -21.52
N LEU A 5 -28.57 -12.63 -21.19
CA LEU A 5 -28.12 -11.98 -19.96
C LEU A 5 -28.32 -10.46 -20.00
N SER A 6 -28.64 -9.90 -21.17
CA SER A 6 -28.97 -8.50 -21.39
C SER A 6 -30.47 -8.22 -21.44
N CYS A 7 -31.32 -9.25 -21.34
CA CYS A 7 -32.78 -9.13 -21.54
C CYS A 7 -33.59 -8.90 -20.25
N GLY A 8 -32.97 -8.94 -19.07
CA GLY A 8 -33.66 -8.71 -17.80
C GLY A 8 -32.91 -9.21 -16.58
N ARG A 9 -33.56 -9.15 -15.42
CA ARG A 9 -33.05 -9.70 -14.16
C ARG A 9 -32.88 -11.21 -14.27
N ILE A 10 -31.76 -11.72 -13.76
CA ILE A 10 -31.50 -13.16 -13.69
C ILE A 10 -32.37 -13.75 -12.58
N PHE A 11 -33.07 -14.85 -12.86
CA PHE A 11 -34.03 -15.43 -11.91
C PHE A 11 -33.39 -15.96 -10.62
N GLU A 12 -32.27 -16.68 -10.72
CA GLU A 12 -31.53 -17.23 -9.56
C GLU A 12 -30.21 -16.46 -9.37
N THR A 13 -30.27 -15.17 -9.04
CA THR A 13 -29.08 -14.30 -8.88
C THR A 13 -28.05 -14.91 -7.93
N GLN A 14 -28.45 -15.43 -6.76
CA GLN A 14 -27.51 -15.97 -5.77
C GLN A 14 -26.71 -17.19 -6.27
N LYS A 15 -27.34 -18.09 -7.04
CA LYS A 15 -26.65 -19.27 -7.57
C LYS A 15 -25.83 -18.96 -8.82
N SER A 16 -26.23 -17.95 -9.59
CA SER A 16 -25.65 -17.63 -10.89
C SER A 16 -24.52 -16.59 -10.80
N ILE A 17 -24.73 -15.52 -10.03
CA ILE A 17 -23.85 -14.35 -9.87
C ILE A 17 -23.75 -13.89 -8.39
N GLY A 18 -23.97 -14.80 -7.44
CA GLY A 18 -23.61 -14.62 -6.02
C GLY A 18 -22.19 -15.15 -5.76
N GLU A 19 -21.75 -15.24 -4.50
CA GLU A 19 -20.37 -15.60 -4.10
C GLU A 19 -19.74 -16.78 -4.89
N ASP A 20 -20.46 -17.90 -5.03
CA ASP A 20 -20.04 -19.08 -5.81
C ASP A 20 -20.82 -19.25 -7.12
N GLY A 21 -21.09 -18.15 -7.81
CA GLY A 21 -21.88 -18.10 -9.03
C GLY A 21 -21.34 -19.01 -10.14
N TYR A 22 -22.16 -19.95 -10.64
CA TYR A 22 -21.72 -20.86 -11.71
C TYR A 22 -21.39 -20.14 -13.03
N LEU A 23 -21.87 -18.90 -13.22
CA LEU A 23 -21.61 -18.13 -14.43
C LEU A 23 -20.19 -17.56 -14.50
N TYR A 24 -19.48 -17.37 -13.37
CA TYR A 24 -18.19 -16.70 -13.39
C TYR A 24 -17.15 -17.41 -14.25
N ARG A 25 -17.02 -18.74 -14.16
CA ARG A 25 -16.10 -19.51 -15.03
C ARG A 25 -16.43 -19.39 -16.51
N TRP A 26 -17.71 -19.21 -16.84
CA TRP A 26 -18.15 -19.01 -18.21
C TRP A 26 -17.88 -17.58 -18.67
N LEU A 27 -18.15 -16.59 -17.82
CA LEU A 27 -17.83 -15.18 -18.07
C LEU A 27 -16.33 -14.99 -18.28
N GLU A 28 -15.47 -15.58 -17.46
CA GLU A 28 -14.00 -15.51 -17.64
C GLU A 28 -13.59 -15.94 -19.04
N LYS A 29 -14.09 -17.08 -19.53
CA LYS A 29 -13.83 -17.57 -20.89
C LYS A 29 -14.37 -16.64 -21.97
N LEU A 30 -15.47 -15.95 -21.71
CA LEU A 30 -16.04 -14.98 -22.64
C LEU A 30 -15.19 -13.72 -22.75
N VAL A 31 -14.81 -13.12 -21.61
CA VAL A 31 -14.02 -11.88 -21.62
C VAL A 31 -12.63 -12.14 -22.19
N SER A 32 -12.06 -13.32 -21.95
CA SER A 32 -10.78 -13.74 -22.53
C SER A 32 -10.88 -14.25 -23.98
N SER A 33 -12.06 -14.22 -24.61
CA SER A 33 -12.24 -14.82 -25.94
C SER A 33 -11.53 -14.02 -27.04
N ALA A 34 -10.94 -14.72 -28.01
CA ALA A 34 -10.28 -14.12 -29.17
C ALA A 34 -11.25 -13.75 -30.32
N ASN A 35 -12.55 -14.06 -30.18
CA ASN A 35 -13.53 -13.82 -31.21
C ASN A 35 -13.96 -12.34 -31.22
N THR A 36 -13.76 -11.65 -32.34
CA THR A 36 -14.04 -10.22 -32.52
C THR A 36 -15.50 -9.85 -32.28
N THR A 37 -16.44 -10.71 -32.70
CA THR A 37 -17.88 -10.47 -32.45
C THR A 37 -18.21 -10.51 -30.97
N MET A 38 -17.58 -11.44 -30.23
CA MET A 38 -17.77 -11.55 -28.78
C MET A 38 -17.09 -10.39 -28.05
N GLN A 39 -15.89 -9.99 -28.47
CA GLN A 39 -15.18 -8.86 -27.88
C GLN A 39 -15.97 -7.54 -27.95
N ASN A 40 -16.74 -7.33 -29.03
CA ASN A 40 -17.56 -6.13 -29.21
C ASN A 40 -18.84 -6.15 -28.37
N GLU A 41 -19.37 -7.33 -28.05
CA GLU A 41 -20.66 -7.48 -27.34
C GLU A 41 -20.46 -7.71 -25.83
N VAL A 42 -19.31 -8.22 -25.40
CA VAL A 42 -19.06 -8.57 -23.99
C VAL A 42 -19.08 -7.35 -23.09
N GLU A 43 -18.55 -6.21 -23.52
CA GLU A 43 -18.57 -4.97 -22.73
C GLU A 43 -20.01 -4.52 -22.44
N GLU A 44 -20.84 -4.45 -23.49
CA GLU A 44 -22.26 -4.15 -23.39
C GLU A 44 -23.00 -5.15 -22.51
N MET A 45 -22.75 -6.44 -22.72
CA MET A 45 -23.36 -7.51 -21.93
C MET A 45 -23.01 -7.37 -20.45
N LEU A 46 -21.74 -7.16 -20.10
CA LEU A 46 -21.30 -7.00 -18.71
C LEU A 46 -21.93 -5.77 -18.06
N ALA A 47 -22.01 -4.66 -18.79
CA ALA A 47 -22.68 -3.46 -18.32
C ALA A 47 -24.16 -3.71 -18.06
N TRP A 48 -24.88 -4.35 -19.00
CA TRP A 48 -26.29 -4.72 -18.80
C TRP A 48 -26.48 -5.70 -17.65
N MET A 49 -25.60 -6.70 -17.49
CA MET A 49 -25.68 -7.65 -16.40
C MET A 49 -25.53 -6.95 -15.04
N LEU A 50 -24.57 -6.05 -14.91
CA LEU A 50 -24.41 -5.25 -13.69
C LEU A 50 -25.59 -4.29 -13.52
N GLU A 51 -26.07 -3.70 -14.62
CA GLU A 51 -27.17 -2.76 -14.61
C GLU A 51 -28.48 -3.39 -14.09
N LEU A 52 -28.82 -4.55 -14.63
CA LEU A 52 -30.12 -5.17 -14.39
C LEU A 52 -30.20 -5.85 -13.01
N ASN A 53 -29.07 -6.36 -12.51
CA ASN A 53 -29.05 -7.23 -11.32
C ASN A 53 -28.56 -6.55 -10.04
N GLU A 54 -27.84 -5.43 -10.13
CA GLU A 54 -27.33 -4.68 -8.96
C GLU A 54 -26.56 -5.55 -7.94
N SER A 55 -25.90 -6.62 -8.43
CA SER A 55 -25.14 -7.55 -7.59
C SER A 55 -23.78 -6.96 -7.21
N SER A 56 -23.51 -6.84 -5.90
CA SER A 56 -22.20 -6.48 -5.36
C SER A 56 -21.13 -7.51 -5.75
N HIS A 57 -21.44 -8.81 -5.68
CA HIS A 57 -20.51 -9.86 -6.08
C HIS A 57 -20.12 -9.78 -7.56
N LEU A 58 -21.04 -9.38 -8.44
CA LEU A 58 -20.73 -9.16 -9.86
C LEU A 58 -19.84 -7.93 -10.05
N LEU A 59 -20.09 -6.84 -9.29
CA LEU A 59 -19.22 -5.66 -9.27
C LEU A 59 -17.80 -6.05 -8.84
N ASP A 60 -17.66 -6.76 -7.72
CA ASP A 60 -16.37 -7.18 -7.17
C ASP A 60 -15.62 -8.11 -8.12
N TRP A 61 -16.33 -9.06 -8.74
CA TRP A 61 -15.75 -9.91 -9.77
C TRP A 61 -15.25 -9.09 -10.97
N LEU A 62 -16.04 -8.13 -11.46
CA LEU A 62 -15.64 -7.24 -12.56
C LEU A 62 -14.41 -6.39 -12.21
N MET A 63 -14.38 -5.82 -11.00
CA MET A 63 -13.23 -5.07 -10.51
C MET A 63 -11.98 -5.97 -10.41
N SER A 64 -12.13 -7.20 -9.93
CA SER A 64 -11.06 -8.19 -9.90
C SER A 64 -10.50 -8.51 -11.28
N GLN A 65 -11.38 -8.64 -12.31
CA GLN A 65 -10.92 -8.84 -13.68
C GLN A 65 -10.03 -7.69 -14.18
N CYS A 66 -10.29 -6.44 -13.79
CA CYS A 66 -9.44 -5.30 -14.16
C CYS A 66 -8.02 -5.40 -13.58
N TYR A 67 -7.86 -5.99 -12.39
CA TYR A 67 -6.56 -6.17 -11.75
C TYR A 67 -5.80 -7.41 -12.22
N SER A 68 -6.49 -8.51 -12.50
CA SER A 68 -5.84 -9.81 -12.75
C SER A 68 -5.68 -10.13 -14.25
N GLN A 69 -6.50 -9.56 -15.13
CA GLN A 69 -6.49 -9.89 -16.56
C GLN A 69 -5.47 -9.07 -17.37
N PRO A 70 -5.09 -9.51 -18.59
CA PRO A 70 -4.30 -8.70 -19.52
C PRO A 70 -5.00 -7.38 -19.89
N SER A 71 -4.23 -6.33 -20.16
CA SER A 71 -4.71 -4.98 -20.55
C SER A 71 -5.95 -4.96 -21.48
N PRO A 72 -6.02 -5.68 -22.62
CA PRO A 72 -7.20 -5.61 -23.49
C PRO A 72 -8.47 -6.17 -22.83
N VAL A 73 -8.35 -7.14 -21.93
CA VAL A 73 -9.46 -7.74 -21.20
C VAL A 73 -9.87 -6.83 -20.04
N ALA A 74 -8.88 -6.35 -19.26
CA ALA A 74 -9.08 -5.37 -18.19
C ALA A 74 -9.77 -4.10 -18.71
N ALA A 75 -9.33 -3.56 -19.85
CA ALA A 75 -9.91 -2.38 -20.49
C ALA A 75 -11.40 -2.56 -20.87
N ARG A 76 -11.82 -3.76 -21.27
CA ARG A 76 -13.24 -4.05 -21.57
C ARG A 76 -14.06 -4.12 -20.29
N CYS A 77 -13.56 -4.81 -19.26
CA CYS A 77 -14.22 -4.86 -17.95
C CYS A 77 -14.35 -3.44 -17.35
N PHE A 78 -13.29 -2.64 -17.44
CA PHE A 78 -13.29 -1.28 -16.92
C PHE A 78 -14.25 -0.37 -17.69
N ARG A 79 -14.28 -0.42 -19.03
CA ARG A 79 -15.27 0.35 -19.81
C ARG A 79 -16.70 -0.05 -19.52
N ALA A 80 -16.97 -1.34 -19.26
CA ALA A 80 -18.28 -1.78 -18.79
C ALA A 80 -18.65 -1.12 -17.45
N LEU A 81 -17.71 -1.03 -16.50
CA LEU A 81 -17.91 -0.29 -15.24
C LEU A 81 -18.21 1.19 -15.52
N VAL A 82 -17.35 1.88 -16.29
CA VAL A 82 -17.53 3.30 -16.63
C VAL A 82 -18.91 3.57 -17.22
N ARG A 83 -19.37 2.71 -18.12
CA ARG A 83 -20.71 2.83 -18.71
C ARG A 83 -21.83 2.79 -17.66
N VAL A 84 -21.76 1.87 -16.69
CA VAL A 84 -22.79 1.76 -15.64
C VAL A 84 -22.79 3.01 -14.76
N PHE A 85 -21.63 3.44 -14.27
CA PHE A 85 -21.53 4.58 -13.34
C PHE A 85 -21.75 5.94 -14.02
N SER A 86 -21.49 6.07 -15.33
CA SER A 86 -21.81 7.30 -16.08
C SER A 86 -23.32 7.50 -16.30
N ARG A 87 -24.13 6.45 -16.18
CA ARG A 87 -25.58 6.51 -16.49
C ARG A 87 -26.45 6.66 -15.25
N ARG A 88 -25.99 6.19 -14.11
CA ARG A 88 -26.79 6.10 -12.89
C ARG A 88 -25.92 6.09 -11.64
N ASP A 89 -26.50 6.53 -10.55
CA ASP A 89 -25.93 6.35 -9.22
C ASP A 89 -26.05 4.86 -8.84
N PHE A 90 -24.93 4.14 -8.90
CA PHE A 90 -24.86 2.74 -8.52
C PHE A 90 -24.28 2.62 -7.09
N PRO A 91 -24.89 1.85 -6.18
CA PRO A 91 -24.35 1.66 -4.84
C PRO A 91 -23.03 0.88 -4.94
N CYS A 92 -21.94 1.47 -4.49
CA CYS A 92 -20.62 0.84 -4.53
C CYS A 92 -19.78 1.24 -3.32
N GLU A 93 -18.77 0.42 -3.03
CA GLU A 93 -17.68 0.82 -2.15
C GLU A 93 -16.80 1.84 -2.87
N PHE A 94 -16.96 3.12 -2.50
CA PHE A 94 -16.25 4.24 -3.12
C PHE A 94 -14.74 4.03 -3.18
N ILE A 95 -14.11 3.60 -2.07
CA ILE A 95 -12.66 3.44 -1.97
C ILE A 95 -12.14 2.40 -2.96
N SER A 96 -12.76 1.22 -3.01
CA SER A 96 -12.40 0.12 -3.92
C SER A 96 -12.43 0.56 -5.38
N LEU A 97 -13.51 1.24 -5.79
CA LEU A 97 -13.66 1.74 -7.16
C LEU A 97 -12.72 2.93 -7.46
N PHE A 98 -12.50 3.81 -6.50
CA PHE A 98 -11.61 4.96 -6.63
C PHE A 98 -10.13 4.55 -6.77
N VAL A 99 -9.69 3.51 -6.03
CA VAL A 99 -8.37 2.89 -6.21
C VAL A 99 -8.27 2.23 -7.58
N LEU A 100 -9.31 1.52 -8.02
CA LEU A 100 -9.33 0.92 -9.35
C LEU A 100 -9.17 1.97 -10.46
N CYS A 101 -9.90 3.09 -10.40
CA CYS A 101 -9.79 4.12 -11.41
C CYS A 101 -8.39 4.73 -11.46
N GLN A 102 -7.77 4.96 -10.30
CA GLN A 102 -6.38 5.44 -10.23
C GLN A 102 -5.39 4.43 -10.80
N ALA A 103 -5.57 3.13 -10.55
CA ALA A 103 -4.74 2.09 -11.17
C ALA A 103 -4.92 2.03 -12.70
N MET A 104 -6.15 2.23 -13.19
CA MET A 104 -6.48 2.21 -14.62
C MET A 104 -6.02 3.46 -15.38
N LEU A 105 -5.58 4.51 -14.69
CA LEU A 105 -4.85 5.60 -15.36
C LEU A 105 -3.65 5.03 -16.11
N GLY A 106 -2.95 4.03 -15.55
CA GLY A 106 -1.79 3.35 -16.13
C GLY A 106 -2.01 2.71 -17.50
N ASP A 107 -3.24 2.34 -17.85
CA ASP A 107 -3.56 1.68 -19.12
C ASP A 107 -3.98 2.72 -20.19
N PRO A 108 -3.20 2.90 -21.28
CA PRO A 108 -3.45 3.93 -22.29
C PRO A 108 -4.78 3.73 -23.03
N ASN A 109 -5.36 2.52 -23.02
CA ASN A 109 -6.63 2.26 -23.68
C ASN A 109 -7.83 2.82 -22.90
N VAL A 110 -7.66 3.12 -21.62
CA VAL A 110 -8.75 3.52 -20.72
C VAL A 110 -8.43 4.73 -19.85
N THR A 111 -7.29 5.39 -20.03
CA THR A 111 -6.89 6.57 -19.24
C THR A 111 -7.98 7.65 -19.23
N ASP A 112 -8.54 8.03 -20.39
CA ASP A 112 -9.61 9.05 -20.46
C ASP A 112 -10.88 8.62 -19.72
N ALA A 113 -11.24 7.34 -19.86
CA ALA A 113 -12.39 6.76 -19.18
C ALA A 113 -12.17 6.73 -17.65
N ALA A 114 -10.94 6.49 -17.21
CA ALA A 114 -10.55 6.49 -15.81
C ALA A 114 -10.58 7.90 -15.20
N VAL A 115 -10.07 8.91 -15.91
CA VAL A 115 -10.18 10.32 -15.49
C VAL A 115 -11.65 10.73 -15.39
N HIS A 116 -12.47 10.37 -16.36
CA HIS A 116 -13.92 10.65 -16.33
C HIS A 116 -14.60 10.01 -15.11
N MET A 117 -14.29 8.74 -14.84
CA MET A 117 -14.83 8.01 -13.69
C MET A 117 -14.40 8.61 -12.35
N ILE A 118 -13.13 8.99 -12.21
CA ILE A 118 -12.61 9.69 -11.01
C ILE A 118 -13.42 10.95 -10.75
N GLU A 119 -13.72 11.74 -11.78
CA GLU A 119 -14.46 12.98 -11.64
C GLU A 119 -15.94 12.74 -11.25
N ILE A 120 -16.58 11.68 -11.77
CA ILE A 120 -17.91 11.26 -11.33
C ILE A 120 -17.88 10.92 -9.83
N LEU A 121 -16.93 10.09 -9.41
CA LEU A 121 -16.82 9.64 -8.03
C LEU A 121 -16.51 10.81 -7.07
N LYS A 122 -15.64 11.74 -7.48
CA LYS A 122 -15.37 12.97 -6.71
C LYS A 122 -16.64 13.78 -6.46
N ARG A 123 -17.42 14.04 -7.51
CA ARG A 123 -18.68 14.81 -7.40
C ARG A 123 -19.72 14.09 -6.54
N GLN A 124 -19.83 12.77 -6.69
CA GLN A 124 -20.83 11.98 -5.99
C GLN A 124 -20.53 11.82 -4.50
N PHE A 125 -19.26 11.63 -4.12
CA PHE A 125 -18.88 11.26 -2.76
C PHE A 125 -18.08 12.34 -2.02
N LEU A 126 -17.09 12.94 -2.68
CA LEU A 126 -16.15 13.85 -2.02
C LEU A 126 -16.69 15.28 -1.91
N ASP A 127 -17.31 15.81 -2.96
CA ASP A 127 -17.90 17.15 -2.93
C ASP A 127 -19.10 17.22 -1.96
N LYS A 128 -19.89 16.15 -1.88
CA LYS A 128 -20.97 16.03 -0.88
C LYS A 128 -20.42 15.98 0.54
N TRP A 129 -19.30 15.28 0.76
CA TRP A 129 -18.65 15.25 2.06
C TRP A 129 -18.15 16.64 2.45
N LEU A 130 -17.41 17.32 1.56
CA LEU A 130 -16.93 18.69 1.78
C LEU A 130 -18.06 19.69 2.04
N ALA A 131 -19.19 19.55 1.33
CA ALA A 131 -20.38 20.37 1.57
C ALA A 131 -21.04 20.05 2.93
N ALA A 132 -21.06 18.79 3.36
CA ALA A 132 -21.60 18.36 4.65
C ALA A 132 -20.72 18.78 5.85
N THR A 133 -19.39 18.82 5.68
CA THR A 133 -18.44 19.34 6.68
C THR A 133 -18.20 20.85 6.59
N GLY A 134 -18.87 21.52 5.66
CA GLY A 134 -18.69 22.92 5.26
C GLY A 134 -18.97 24.01 6.31
N ASN A 135 -19.22 23.66 7.57
CA ASN A 135 -19.31 24.62 8.68
C ASN A 135 -18.26 24.42 9.79
N SER A 136 -17.34 23.44 9.69
CA SER A 136 -16.37 23.19 10.78
C SER A 136 -14.91 23.02 10.34
N ILE A 137 -14.60 23.02 9.04
CA ILE A 137 -13.21 22.94 8.58
C ILE A 137 -12.85 24.32 8.01
N HIS A 138 -12.41 25.22 8.89
CA HIS A 138 -11.70 26.41 8.44
C HIS A 138 -10.60 25.99 7.47
N SER A 139 -10.56 26.67 6.34
CA SER A 139 -9.54 26.56 5.30
C SER A 139 -8.16 26.82 5.91
N THR A 140 -7.53 25.81 6.50
CA THR A 140 -6.13 25.89 6.88
C THR A 140 -5.31 25.61 5.62
N PRO A 141 -4.30 26.44 5.32
CA PRO A 141 -3.54 26.32 4.09
C PRO A 141 -2.92 24.93 4.02
N ALA A 142 -2.82 24.38 2.81
CA ALA A 142 -1.92 23.27 2.55
C ALA A 142 -0.58 23.58 3.22
N VAL A 143 -0.13 22.72 4.13
CA VAL A 143 1.26 22.79 4.58
C VAL A 143 2.05 22.69 3.29
N GLN A 144 2.72 23.79 2.93
CA GLN A 144 3.70 23.74 1.85
C GLN A 144 4.78 22.77 2.35
N LEU A 145 4.64 21.49 1.97
CA LEU A 145 5.76 20.58 1.93
C LEU A 145 6.87 21.36 1.25
N ARG A 146 8.05 21.37 1.86
CA ARG A 146 9.26 21.99 1.30
C ARG A 146 9.28 21.77 -0.21
N SER A 147 9.48 22.84 -0.97
CA SER A 147 9.76 22.78 -2.41
C SER A 147 10.70 21.60 -2.68
N PRO A 148 10.44 20.75 -3.70
CA PRO A 148 11.25 19.57 -3.92
C PRO A 148 12.67 20.03 -4.28
N VAL A 149 13.59 19.92 -3.33
CA VAL A 149 15.04 20.10 -3.57
C VAL A 149 15.63 18.83 -4.21
N VAL A 150 14.84 17.77 -4.33
CA VAL A 150 15.27 16.52 -4.96
C VAL A 150 14.55 16.34 -6.30
N PRO A 151 15.26 16.37 -7.44
CA PRO A 151 14.74 15.83 -8.68
C PRO A 151 14.45 14.34 -8.44
N CYS A 152 13.18 13.94 -8.53
CA CYS A 152 12.80 12.53 -8.55
C CYS A 152 13.60 11.84 -9.68
N LEU A 153 14.38 10.81 -9.33
CA LEU A 153 14.97 9.92 -10.33
C LEU A 153 13.79 9.28 -11.06
N GLN A 154 13.64 9.66 -12.33
CA GLN A 154 12.48 9.38 -13.15
C GLN A 154 12.25 7.87 -13.25
N SER A 155 11.21 7.38 -12.55
CA SER A 155 10.68 6.05 -12.81
C SER A 155 10.08 6.05 -14.22
N HIS A 156 10.77 5.42 -15.17
CA HIS A 156 10.44 5.37 -16.59
C HIS A 156 9.13 4.60 -16.92
N CYS A 157 8.29 4.31 -15.93
CA CYS A 157 7.17 3.37 -16.06
C CYS A 157 5.78 4.03 -16.19
N LEU A 158 5.64 5.35 -16.01
CA LEU A 158 4.34 6.05 -16.16
C LEU A 158 4.41 7.27 -17.10
N PRO A 159 3.38 7.51 -17.92
CA PRO A 159 3.18 8.81 -18.58
C PRO A 159 3.04 9.91 -17.53
N MET A 160 3.85 10.98 -17.66
CA MET A 160 3.98 12.08 -16.69
C MET A 160 2.64 12.70 -16.22
N ASP A 161 1.59 12.67 -17.06
CA ASP A 161 0.28 13.22 -16.72
C ASP A 161 -0.46 12.44 -15.63
N GLN A 162 -0.20 11.13 -15.48
CA GLN A 162 -0.93 10.28 -14.52
C GLN A 162 -0.45 10.47 -13.08
N GLN A 163 0.86 10.56 -12.88
CA GLN A 163 1.43 10.81 -11.55
C GLN A 163 0.99 12.16 -11.00
N ALA A 164 0.82 13.17 -11.87
CA ALA A 164 0.30 14.48 -11.49
C ALA A 164 -1.15 14.38 -10.98
N VAL A 165 -2.01 13.60 -11.64
CA VAL A 165 -3.39 13.37 -11.19
C VAL A 165 -3.40 12.71 -9.81
N CYS A 166 -2.65 11.61 -9.62
CA CYS A 166 -2.59 10.91 -8.33
C CYS A 166 -2.07 11.82 -7.21
N ARG A 167 -1.01 12.62 -7.48
CA ARG A 167 -0.46 13.57 -6.50
C ARG A 167 -1.44 14.70 -6.17
N ASN A 168 -2.16 15.21 -7.16
CA ASN A 168 -3.21 16.21 -6.92
C ASN A 168 -4.36 15.66 -6.07
N LEU A 169 -4.76 14.40 -6.28
CA LEU A 169 -5.77 13.72 -5.47
C LEU A 169 -5.30 13.52 -4.03
N ALA A 170 -4.07 13.03 -3.85
CA ALA A 170 -3.48 12.82 -2.52
C ALA A 170 -3.39 14.14 -1.73
N ASN A 171 -3.00 15.23 -2.40
CA ASN A 171 -2.92 16.56 -1.79
C ASN A 171 -4.31 17.15 -1.48
N ALA A 172 -5.31 16.88 -2.31
CA ALA A 172 -6.67 17.39 -2.11
C ALA A 172 -7.43 16.62 -1.02
N TYR A 173 -7.18 15.33 -0.87
CA TYR A 173 -7.90 14.44 0.05
C TYR A 173 -6.98 13.63 0.97
N PRO A 174 -6.06 14.27 1.72
CA PRO A 174 -5.04 13.55 2.50
C PRO A 174 -5.65 12.68 3.62
N HIS A 175 -6.89 12.97 4.04
CA HIS A 175 -7.64 12.16 5.01
C HIS A 175 -7.95 10.73 4.52
N LEU A 176 -7.87 10.46 3.21
CA LEU A 176 -8.06 9.13 2.65
C LEU A 176 -6.78 8.28 2.65
N THR A 177 -5.64 8.85 3.00
CA THR A 177 -4.32 8.22 2.81
C THR A 177 -4.23 6.79 3.36
N ILE A 178 -4.63 6.55 4.61
CA ILE A 178 -4.58 5.21 5.20
C ILE A 178 -5.64 4.28 4.61
N THR A 179 -6.83 4.79 4.26
CA THR A 179 -7.86 3.98 3.59
C THR A 179 -7.41 3.52 2.21
N ILE A 180 -6.76 4.39 1.43
CA ILE A 180 -6.20 4.07 0.12
C ILE A 180 -5.04 3.09 0.27
N PHE A 181 -4.12 3.34 1.21
CA PHE A 181 -2.99 2.45 1.45
C PHE A 181 -3.44 1.04 1.84
N SER A 182 -4.41 0.94 2.75
CA SER A 182 -5.03 -0.31 3.17
C SER A 182 -5.68 -1.06 1.99
N GLU A 183 -6.49 -0.37 1.19
CA GLU A 183 -7.16 -0.98 0.05
C GLU A 183 -6.17 -1.47 -1.01
N VAL A 184 -5.16 -0.66 -1.35
CA VAL A 184 -4.12 -1.04 -2.29
C VAL A 184 -3.34 -2.26 -1.79
N SER A 185 -3.00 -2.30 -0.50
CA SER A 185 -2.29 -3.44 0.12
C SER A 185 -3.06 -4.75 -0.04
N ASN A 186 -4.40 -4.71 0.09
CA ASN A 186 -5.27 -5.86 -0.13
C ASN A 186 -5.32 -6.29 -1.62
N ARG A 187 -5.30 -5.34 -2.56
CA ARG A 187 -5.41 -5.63 -4.00
C ARG A 187 -4.11 -6.13 -4.64
N LEU A 188 -2.95 -5.81 -4.06
CA LEU A 188 -1.64 -6.15 -4.63
C LEU A 188 -1.41 -7.67 -4.76
N GLU A 189 -1.95 -8.48 -3.85
CA GLU A 189 -1.77 -9.94 -3.86
C GLU A 189 -2.36 -10.59 -5.13
N GLY A 190 -3.60 -10.22 -5.48
CA GLY A 190 -4.32 -10.75 -6.65
C GLY A 190 -4.06 -10.02 -7.98
N ALA A 191 -3.35 -8.89 -7.95
CA ALA A 191 -3.06 -8.10 -9.14
C ALA A 191 -1.97 -8.73 -10.02
N ARG A 192 -2.07 -8.53 -11.34
CA ARG A 192 -1.02 -8.90 -12.30
C ARG A 192 0.21 -7.99 -12.14
N SER A 193 1.41 -8.47 -12.45
CA SER A 193 2.68 -7.71 -12.31
C SER A 193 2.63 -6.26 -12.82
N GLN A 194 2.11 -6.01 -14.02
CA GLN A 194 1.98 -4.63 -14.54
C GLN A 194 1.06 -3.74 -13.66
N ASN A 195 -0.05 -4.28 -13.17
CA ASN A 195 -0.96 -3.55 -12.27
C ASN A 195 -0.36 -3.38 -10.88
N ARG A 196 0.50 -4.30 -10.42
CA ARG A 196 1.26 -4.12 -9.17
C ARG A 196 2.19 -2.91 -9.26
N THR A 197 2.91 -2.73 -10.36
CA THR A 197 3.72 -1.52 -10.58
C THR A 197 2.87 -0.25 -10.50
N TYR A 198 1.70 -0.21 -11.16
CA TYR A 198 0.81 0.96 -11.08
C TYR A 198 0.30 1.22 -9.67
N LEU A 199 -0.12 0.17 -8.95
CA LEU A 199 -0.58 0.26 -7.57
C LEU A 199 0.52 0.72 -6.60
N ILE A 200 1.76 0.23 -6.73
CA ILE A 200 2.89 0.70 -5.90
C ILE A 200 3.22 2.16 -6.23
N SER A 201 3.21 2.53 -7.52
CA SER A 201 3.46 3.91 -7.95
C SER A 201 2.39 4.88 -7.43
N LEU A 202 1.14 4.43 -7.35
CA LEU A 202 0.03 5.18 -6.76
C LEU A 202 0.33 5.52 -5.29
N LEU A 203 0.80 4.54 -4.51
CA LEU A 203 1.07 4.73 -3.07
C LEU A 203 2.10 5.80 -2.77
N HIS A 204 3.04 6.09 -3.69
CA HIS A 204 4.08 7.10 -3.45
C HIS A 204 3.49 8.46 -3.07
N ALA A 205 2.52 8.94 -3.83
CA ALA A 205 1.89 10.24 -3.57
C ALA A 205 1.06 10.27 -2.28
N TRP A 206 0.49 9.13 -1.88
CA TRP A 206 -0.33 9.04 -0.68
C TRP A 206 0.53 9.00 0.58
N VAL A 207 1.61 8.22 0.55
CA VAL A 207 2.54 8.05 1.66
C VAL A 207 3.29 9.34 2.00
N GLU A 208 3.45 10.26 1.04
CA GLU A 208 3.99 11.61 1.24
C GLU A 208 3.21 12.44 2.31
N ASN A 209 1.97 12.06 2.65
CA ASN A 209 1.14 12.75 3.65
C ASN A 209 1.30 12.20 5.08
N ILE A 210 2.06 11.14 5.29
CA ILE A 210 2.07 10.37 6.55
C ILE A 210 3.26 10.74 7.42
N GLU A 211 2.97 11.23 8.62
CA GLU A 211 3.95 11.29 9.71
C GLU A 211 3.72 10.08 10.63
N LEU A 212 4.76 9.27 10.82
CA LEU A 212 4.71 8.09 11.67
C LEU A 212 4.81 8.52 13.14
N VAL A 213 4.07 7.83 13.99
CA VAL A 213 4.01 8.08 15.44
C VAL A 213 4.75 6.97 16.16
N ASP A 214 5.70 7.33 17.02
CA ASP A 214 6.39 6.34 17.86
C ASP A 214 5.44 5.88 18.99
N PRO A 215 5.05 4.59 19.06
CA PRO A 215 4.23 4.08 20.16
C PRO A 215 4.92 4.21 21.54
N MET A 216 6.24 4.39 21.56
CA MET A 216 7.03 4.47 22.78
C MET A 216 7.35 5.90 23.23
N ALA A 217 7.05 6.91 22.41
CA ALA A 217 7.22 8.31 22.79
C ALA A 217 6.03 8.72 23.67
N GLY A 218 6.27 8.91 24.98
CA GLY A 218 5.25 9.39 25.92
C GLY A 218 4.61 10.73 25.46
N GLU A 219 3.44 11.05 26.01
CA GLU A 219 2.57 12.21 25.68
C GLU A 219 3.22 13.62 25.80
N ASP A 220 4.54 13.74 25.95
CA ASP A 220 5.28 14.98 26.23
C ASP A 220 5.73 15.75 24.97
N ALA A 221 5.40 15.30 23.76
CA ALA A 221 5.63 16.08 22.55
C ALA A 221 4.62 17.24 22.47
N CYS A 222 5.03 18.43 22.90
CA CYS A 222 4.24 19.68 22.86
C CYS A 222 3.81 20.14 21.45
N GLU A 223 4.15 19.39 20.40
CA GLU A 223 3.59 19.51 19.06
C GLU A 223 3.08 18.12 18.67
N GLY A 224 1.75 17.94 18.58
CA GLY A 224 1.19 16.75 17.94
C GLY A 224 1.69 16.61 16.49
N PRO A 225 1.53 15.45 15.85
CA PRO A 225 1.99 15.22 14.48
C PRO A 225 1.52 16.35 13.55
N ARG A 226 2.48 16.94 12.83
CA ARG A 226 2.28 17.93 11.76
C ARG A 226 1.67 17.27 10.51
N GLY A 227 1.89 15.96 10.34
CA GLY A 227 1.29 15.10 9.32
C GLY A 227 0.06 14.32 9.81
N TRP A 228 -0.46 13.47 8.92
CA TRP A 228 -1.69 12.70 9.11
C TRP A 228 -1.39 11.32 9.70
N GLY A 229 -1.02 11.25 10.99
CA GLY A 229 -0.50 10.03 11.63
C GLY A 229 -1.23 9.62 12.91
N SER A 230 -1.37 8.32 13.16
CA SER A 230 -1.77 7.72 14.44
C SER A 230 -0.90 6.50 14.76
N GLU A 231 -0.96 5.99 15.99
CA GLU A 231 -0.26 4.76 16.37
C GLU A 231 -0.74 3.56 15.53
N GLU A 232 -2.05 3.40 15.40
CA GLU A 232 -2.68 2.32 14.64
C GLU A 232 -2.34 2.41 13.14
N ALA A 233 -2.37 3.63 12.59
CA ALA A 233 -1.98 3.90 11.21
C ALA A 233 -0.51 3.55 10.95
N THR A 234 0.37 3.90 11.90
CA THR A 234 1.80 3.57 11.85
C THR A 234 2.01 2.07 11.84
N GLN A 235 1.34 1.34 12.73
CA GLN A 235 1.42 -0.13 12.81
C GLN A 235 0.91 -0.81 11.54
N LEU A 236 -0.26 -0.38 11.03
CA LEU A 236 -0.84 -0.90 9.79
C LEU A 236 0.11 -0.69 8.61
N LEU A 237 0.62 0.54 8.47
CA LEU A 237 1.48 0.89 7.35
C LEU A 237 2.78 0.10 7.37
N LEU A 238 3.48 0.08 8.50
CA LEU A 238 4.77 -0.59 8.60
C LEU A 238 4.64 -2.12 8.46
N ASN A 239 3.59 -2.72 9.02
CA ASN A 239 3.33 -4.16 8.85
C ASN A 239 3.09 -4.54 7.39
N ASN A 240 2.21 -3.81 6.70
CA ASN A 240 1.90 -4.07 5.31
C ASN A 240 3.11 -3.76 4.41
N LEU A 241 3.83 -2.66 4.64
CA LEU A 241 4.99 -2.30 3.83
C LEU A 241 6.11 -3.34 3.98
N MET A 242 6.33 -3.86 5.19
CA MET A 242 7.23 -4.99 5.42
C MET A 242 6.76 -6.27 4.70
N TYR A 243 5.47 -6.59 4.75
CA TYR A 243 4.91 -7.72 4.02
C TYR A 243 5.10 -7.59 2.51
N LEU A 244 4.75 -6.44 1.94
CA LEU A 244 4.88 -6.16 0.52
C LEU A 244 6.34 -6.25 0.09
N THR A 245 7.27 -5.79 0.92
CA THR A 245 8.71 -5.92 0.67
C THR A 245 9.10 -7.39 0.49
N ILE A 246 8.59 -8.29 1.32
CA ILE A 246 8.92 -9.72 1.24
C ILE A 246 8.20 -10.40 0.08
N PHE A 247 6.93 -10.06 -0.11
CA PHE A 247 6.07 -10.69 -1.10
C PHE A 247 6.40 -10.26 -2.54
N LEU A 248 6.76 -9.00 -2.75
CA LEU A 248 6.96 -8.39 -4.08
C LEU A 248 8.42 -8.08 -4.42
N ALA A 249 9.38 -8.22 -3.51
CA ALA A 249 10.80 -7.95 -3.78
C ALA A 249 11.35 -8.59 -5.07
N PRO A 250 11.05 -9.85 -5.42
CA PRO A 250 11.64 -10.49 -6.60
C PRO A 250 11.38 -9.75 -7.91
N ASP A 251 10.21 -9.11 -8.03
CA ASP A 251 9.76 -8.48 -9.27
C ASP A 251 9.71 -6.94 -9.17
N HIS A 252 9.66 -6.37 -7.96
CA HIS A 252 9.34 -4.94 -7.72
C HIS A 252 10.24 -4.29 -6.65
N GLU A 253 11.49 -4.75 -6.49
CA GLU A 253 12.45 -4.21 -5.51
C GLU A 253 12.62 -2.69 -5.64
N HIS A 254 12.74 -2.19 -6.87
CA HIS A 254 13.00 -0.77 -7.12
C HIS A 254 11.81 0.11 -6.70
N GLU A 255 10.59 -0.26 -7.09
CA GLU A 255 9.39 0.49 -6.74
C GLU A 255 9.09 0.46 -5.24
N LEU A 256 9.41 -0.65 -4.56
CA LEU A 256 9.30 -0.76 -3.10
C LEU A 256 10.35 0.11 -2.39
N ALA A 257 11.59 0.15 -2.89
CA ALA A 257 12.64 0.98 -2.33
C ALA A 257 12.29 2.47 -2.41
N GLU A 258 11.74 2.92 -3.54
CA GLU A 258 11.27 4.29 -3.71
C GLU A 258 10.07 4.60 -2.79
N LEU A 259 9.19 3.64 -2.54
CA LEU A 259 8.08 3.81 -1.60
C LEU A 259 8.55 3.96 -0.15
N TRP A 260 9.50 3.13 0.29
CA TRP A 260 10.17 3.27 1.60
C TRP A 260 10.90 4.61 1.72
N ARG A 261 11.61 5.01 0.66
CA ARG A 261 12.33 6.28 0.61
C ARG A 261 11.37 7.47 0.70
N ALA A 262 10.25 7.44 -0.02
CA ALA A 262 9.22 8.46 0.05
C ALA A 262 8.70 8.60 1.49
N LEU A 263 8.31 7.49 2.13
CA LEU A 263 7.87 7.49 3.53
C LEU A 263 8.94 8.09 4.46
N ALA A 264 10.16 7.57 4.39
CA ALA A 264 11.26 7.97 5.27
C ALA A 264 11.58 9.47 5.17
N LEU A 265 11.52 10.05 3.98
CA LEU A 265 11.90 11.44 3.73
C LEU A 265 10.75 12.44 3.84
N SER A 266 9.50 11.97 3.97
CA SER A 266 8.32 12.84 4.03
C SER A 266 8.32 13.70 5.28
N PHE A 267 8.66 13.12 6.43
CA PHE A 267 8.74 13.82 7.72
C PHE A 267 9.99 13.38 8.48
N PRO A 268 10.66 14.29 9.21
CA PRO A 268 11.87 13.97 9.96
C PRO A 268 11.62 12.93 11.07
N ALA A 269 10.41 12.86 11.61
CA ALA A 269 10.02 11.86 12.62
C ALA A 269 9.94 10.43 12.06
N ASN A 270 9.78 10.25 10.74
CA ASN A 270 9.53 8.95 10.15
C ASN A 270 10.75 8.03 10.26
N VAL A 271 11.96 8.56 10.06
CA VAL A 271 13.17 7.72 10.08
C VAL A 271 13.42 7.09 11.46
N PRO A 272 13.39 7.85 12.58
CA PRO A 272 13.47 7.26 13.91
C PRO A 272 12.44 6.15 14.15
N VAL A 273 11.18 6.36 13.76
CA VAL A 273 10.10 5.37 13.95
C VAL A 273 10.30 4.12 13.10
N ILE A 274 10.69 4.27 11.83
CA ILE A 274 11.02 3.14 10.95
C ILE A 274 12.18 2.33 11.53
N LEU A 275 13.24 3.00 11.98
CA LEU A 275 14.40 2.33 12.58
C LEU A 275 14.04 1.64 13.89
N ASN A 276 13.19 2.25 14.72
CA ASN A 276 12.70 1.61 15.95
C ASN A 276 11.87 0.37 15.62
N TYR A 277 10.96 0.45 14.64
CA TYR A 277 10.20 -0.70 14.15
C TYR A 277 11.11 -1.82 13.66
N LEU A 278 12.08 -1.52 12.79
CA LEU A 278 13.05 -2.51 12.31
C LEU A 278 13.88 -3.07 13.46
N TYR A 279 14.26 -2.24 14.45
CA TYR A 279 14.98 -2.69 15.64
C TYR A 279 14.14 -3.66 16.49
N VAL A 280 12.87 -3.36 16.76
CA VAL A 280 11.94 -4.24 17.48
C VAL A 280 11.77 -5.56 16.71
N VAL A 281 11.58 -5.48 15.39
CA VAL A 281 11.43 -6.65 14.52
C VAL A 281 12.76 -7.42 14.36
N THR A 282 13.93 -6.81 14.53
CA THR A 282 15.25 -7.49 14.50
C THR A 282 15.65 -8.11 15.84
N VAL A 283 15.51 -7.38 16.93
CA VAL A 283 16.10 -7.71 18.23
C VAL A 283 15.08 -8.32 19.20
N LEU A 284 13.84 -7.85 19.19
CA LEU A 284 12.81 -8.29 20.14
C LEU A 284 11.95 -9.45 19.58
N SER A 285 12.09 -9.77 18.30
CA SER A 285 11.39 -10.90 17.66
C SER A 285 12.03 -12.27 17.94
N HIS A 286 12.26 -12.61 19.21
CA HIS A 286 12.11 -14.01 19.63
C HIS A 286 10.70 -14.30 20.15
N GLU A 287 9.93 -13.29 20.59
CA GLU A 287 8.56 -13.49 21.10
C GLU A 287 7.70 -12.20 21.20
N ALA A 288 8.24 -10.99 20.94
CA ALA A 288 7.59 -9.74 21.33
C ALA A 288 6.95 -8.91 20.19
N LEU A 289 6.17 -9.56 19.33
CA LEU A 289 5.02 -8.87 18.72
C LEU A 289 3.78 -9.61 19.23
N LEU A 290 3.00 -8.87 20.03
CA LEU A 290 1.91 -9.33 20.88
C LEU A 290 1.04 -10.46 20.29
N PRO A 291 0.55 -11.37 21.15
CA PRO A 291 -0.40 -12.41 20.76
C PRO A 291 -1.72 -11.75 20.38
N TYR A 292 -2.04 -11.75 19.09
CA TYR A 292 -3.41 -11.55 18.61
C TYR A 292 -3.89 -12.82 17.90
N ASP A 293 -3.95 -13.90 18.66
CA ASP A 293 -4.92 -14.98 18.43
C ASP A 293 -6.33 -14.47 18.81
N SER A 294 -6.80 -13.40 18.15
CA SER A 294 -8.23 -13.03 18.05
C SER A 294 -8.41 -11.70 17.32
N VAL A 295 -8.05 -11.62 16.04
CA VAL A 295 -8.88 -10.81 15.14
C VAL A 295 -9.44 -11.77 14.11
N VAL A 296 -10.67 -12.17 14.44
CA VAL A 296 -11.63 -12.98 13.70
C VAL A 296 -11.25 -13.14 12.22
N GLU A 297 -10.95 -14.37 11.82
CA GLU A 297 -11.28 -14.80 10.46
C GLU A 297 -12.77 -14.56 10.27
N VAL A 298 -13.14 -13.39 9.76
CA VAL A 298 -14.48 -13.21 9.20
C VAL A 298 -14.39 -13.86 7.82
N THR A 299 -14.48 -15.18 7.83
CA THR A 299 -15.27 -15.86 6.81
C THR A 299 -16.63 -15.18 6.82
N SER A 300 -17.08 -14.75 5.65
CA SER A 300 -18.39 -14.17 5.40
C SER A 300 -19.47 -15.01 6.10
N PRO A 301 -20.39 -14.36 6.83
CA PRO A 301 -21.77 -14.61 6.49
C PRO A 301 -22.51 -13.30 6.29
N ILE A 302 -23.03 -13.20 5.07
CA ILE A 302 -24.07 -12.30 4.60
C ILE A 302 -25.15 -12.13 5.66
N ARG A 303 -25.51 -10.88 5.98
CA ARG A 303 -26.81 -10.58 6.57
C ARG A 303 -27.39 -9.31 5.97
N GLU A 304 -28.51 -9.49 5.29
CA GLU A 304 -29.32 -8.47 4.64
C GLU A 304 -30.00 -7.52 5.65
N SER A 305 -29.94 -6.21 5.35
CA SER A 305 -30.88 -5.11 5.67
C SER A 305 -30.99 -4.56 7.12
N PRO A 306 -31.54 -3.34 7.33
CA PRO A 306 -31.63 -2.14 6.46
C PRO A 306 -30.97 -0.89 7.11
N MET A 307 -30.77 0.15 6.29
CA MET A 307 -30.33 1.49 6.71
C MET A 307 -31.23 2.13 7.78
N GLY A 308 -30.61 2.84 8.73
CA GLY A 308 -31.27 3.83 9.59
C GLY A 308 -30.70 3.89 11.01
N ASP A 309 -30.14 5.05 11.38
CA ASP A 309 -29.85 5.49 12.75
C ASP A 309 -28.81 4.71 13.59
N ARG A 310 -27.51 4.94 13.35
CA ARG A 310 -26.46 4.82 14.40
C ARG A 310 -25.28 5.80 14.26
N PHE A 311 -25.54 7.05 13.88
CA PHE A 311 -24.59 8.15 14.12
C PHE A 311 -25.14 9.07 15.20
N ALA A 312 -25.23 8.56 16.43
CA ALA A 312 -25.42 9.38 17.61
C ALA A 312 -24.85 8.62 18.82
N ASN A 313 -23.93 9.29 19.51
CA ASN A 313 -23.34 8.95 20.82
C ASN A 313 -22.00 8.19 20.79
N SER A 314 -20.95 8.95 20.50
CA SER A 314 -19.72 8.93 21.30
C SER A 314 -19.12 10.34 21.31
N SER A 315 -19.86 11.27 21.92
CA SER A 315 -19.34 12.58 22.30
C SER A 315 -18.68 12.44 23.66
N GLU A 316 -17.37 12.22 23.67
CA GLU A 316 -16.43 12.65 24.72
C GLU A 316 -15.03 12.31 24.21
N ASP A 317 -14.09 13.24 24.38
CA ASP A 317 -12.67 13.25 23.96
C ASP A 317 -12.28 13.87 22.60
N ALA A 318 -13.16 14.64 21.96
CA ALA A 318 -12.78 15.53 20.84
C ALA A 318 -12.35 16.94 21.29
N SER A 319 -11.54 17.04 22.35
CA SER A 319 -11.02 18.34 22.84
C SER A 319 -9.54 18.27 23.25
N LYS A 320 -8.68 17.83 22.32
CA LYS A 320 -7.28 18.27 22.28
C LYS A 320 -7.06 18.96 20.92
N GLU A 321 -7.08 20.30 20.94
CA GLU A 321 -6.83 21.16 19.79
C GLU A 321 -5.48 20.82 19.15
N GLY A 322 -5.49 20.47 17.85
CA GLY A 322 -4.30 20.47 16.99
C GLY A 322 -3.84 19.13 16.41
N VAL A 323 -4.37 17.99 16.84
CA VAL A 323 -3.90 16.67 16.35
C VAL A 323 -4.64 16.26 15.07
N ARG A 324 -3.94 16.21 13.94
CA ARG A 324 -4.47 15.72 12.65
C ARG A 324 -4.46 14.19 12.61
N LEU A 325 -5.41 13.55 13.31
CA LEU A 325 -5.57 12.10 13.25
C LEU A 325 -6.29 11.71 11.94
N LEU A 326 -5.73 10.77 11.19
CA LEU A 326 -6.47 10.13 10.10
C LEU A 326 -7.62 9.32 10.68
N PRO A 327 -8.82 9.36 10.06
CA PRO A 327 -9.82 8.37 10.37
C PRO A 327 -9.29 7.00 9.92
N MET A 328 -9.16 6.07 10.87
CA MET A 328 -8.93 4.68 10.52
C MET A 328 -10.09 4.17 9.64
N PRO A 329 -9.85 3.22 8.71
CA PRO A 329 -10.92 2.59 7.96
C PRO A 329 -11.95 1.97 8.92
N ALA A 330 -13.23 1.90 8.53
CA ALA A 330 -14.32 1.47 9.41
C ALA A 330 -14.13 0.09 10.09
N TYR A 331 -13.23 -0.74 9.55
CA TYR A 331 -12.89 -2.07 10.07
C TYR A 331 -11.47 -2.16 10.67
N GLY A 332 -10.81 -1.03 10.95
CA GLY A 332 -9.41 -0.98 11.39
C GLY A 332 -8.38 -1.13 10.25
N GLY A 333 -8.83 -1.38 9.02
CA GLY A 333 -7.98 -1.53 7.85
C GLY A 333 -7.44 -2.94 7.65
N TYR A 334 -6.87 -3.18 6.47
CA TYR A 334 -6.34 -4.48 6.06
C TYR A 334 -4.92 -4.66 6.60
N TYR A 335 -4.68 -5.76 7.30
CA TYR A 335 -3.36 -6.17 7.77
C TYR A 335 -2.90 -7.43 7.01
N SER A 336 -1.82 -7.30 6.26
CA SER A 336 -1.23 -8.43 5.56
C SER A 336 -0.70 -9.47 6.54
N ARG A 337 -0.81 -10.76 6.18
CA ARG A 337 -0.41 -11.91 6.99
C ARG A 337 1.12 -12.09 7.00
N LEU A 338 1.85 -11.14 7.59
CA LEU A 338 3.31 -11.16 7.72
C LEU A 338 3.83 -12.43 8.42
N CYS A 339 3.06 -13.01 9.34
CA CYS A 339 3.40 -14.27 10.01
C CYS A 339 3.45 -15.48 9.06
N ALA A 340 2.77 -15.43 7.91
CA ALA A 340 2.77 -16.54 6.93
C ALA A 340 4.12 -16.71 6.24
N TYR A 341 4.84 -15.61 6.01
CA TYR A 341 6.15 -15.62 5.37
C TYR A 341 7.31 -15.66 6.36
N LEU A 342 7.04 -15.31 7.62
CA LEU A 342 8.05 -15.18 8.66
C LEU A 342 7.55 -15.90 9.92
N PRO A 343 7.66 -17.24 9.97
CA PRO A 343 7.22 -18.01 11.12
C PRO A 343 8.02 -17.60 12.37
N PRO A 344 7.42 -17.73 13.57
CA PRO A 344 8.15 -17.53 14.82
C PRO A 344 9.37 -18.47 14.89
N THR A 345 10.43 -18.02 15.56
CA THR A 345 11.78 -18.63 15.64
C THR A 345 11.83 -20.04 16.25
N THR A 346 10.69 -20.66 16.53
CA THR A 346 10.57 -21.95 17.24
C THR A 346 10.74 -23.18 16.34
N GLN A 347 10.90 -23.02 15.01
CA GLN A 347 11.15 -24.14 14.08
C GLN A 347 12.41 -23.92 13.22
N PRO A 348 13.11 -24.98 12.78
CA PRO A 348 14.28 -24.84 11.89
C PRO A 348 13.82 -24.37 10.50
N VAL A 349 13.98 -23.06 10.23
CA VAL A 349 13.36 -22.37 9.08
C VAL A 349 14.22 -22.51 7.80
N GLN A 350 13.59 -22.89 6.67
CA GLN A 350 14.15 -22.80 5.31
C GLN A 350 14.14 -21.37 4.71
N PHE A 351 13.29 -20.48 5.22
CA PHE A 351 13.09 -19.08 4.79
C PHE A 351 13.73 -18.04 5.73
N PHE A 352 13.88 -16.77 5.33
CA PHE A 352 14.34 -15.68 6.20
C PHE A 352 13.34 -15.40 7.34
N THR A 353 13.83 -15.08 8.55
CA THR A 353 12.99 -14.62 9.66
C THR A 353 12.75 -13.10 9.56
N ARG A 354 11.73 -12.60 10.29
CA ARG A 354 11.42 -11.15 10.43
C ARG A 354 12.66 -10.31 10.70
N SER A 355 13.45 -10.79 11.65
CA SER A 355 14.69 -10.17 12.06
C SER A 355 15.76 -10.17 10.99
N GLN A 356 15.82 -11.20 10.15
CA GLN A 356 16.81 -11.28 9.09
C GLN A 356 16.50 -10.27 7.98
N VAL A 357 15.25 -10.18 7.53
CA VAL A 357 14.83 -9.21 6.50
C VAL A 357 15.03 -7.78 6.99
N SER A 358 14.68 -7.50 8.24
CA SER A 358 14.82 -6.15 8.80
C SER A 358 16.28 -5.70 8.88
N LEU A 359 17.23 -6.61 9.16
CA LEU A 359 18.66 -6.28 9.10
C LEU A 359 19.15 -5.95 7.69
N LEU A 360 18.65 -6.67 6.67
CA LEU A 360 18.96 -6.37 5.28
C LEU A 360 18.51 -4.94 4.94
N LEU A 361 17.27 -4.58 5.31
CA LEU A 361 16.73 -3.24 5.10
C LEU A 361 17.51 -2.16 5.85
N ILE A 362 17.90 -2.39 7.11
CA ILE A 362 18.74 -1.45 7.87
C ILE A 362 20.05 -1.17 7.13
N CYS A 363 20.70 -2.21 6.59
CA CYS A 363 21.96 -2.08 5.86
C CYS A 363 21.83 -1.12 4.66
N ASP A 364 20.72 -1.22 3.93
CA ASP A 364 20.45 -0.41 2.73
C ASP A 364 20.01 1.01 3.08
N ILE A 365 19.16 1.19 4.10
CA ILE A 365 18.67 2.51 4.52
C ILE A 365 19.84 3.40 4.95
N ILE A 366 20.77 2.89 5.77
CA ILE A 366 21.93 3.66 6.25
C ILE A 366 22.79 4.14 5.06
N ARG A 367 22.86 3.36 3.97
CA ARG A 367 23.66 3.70 2.78
C ARG A 367 23.00 4.80 1.93
N ALA A 368 21.67 4.88 1.95
CA ALA A 368 20.90 5.74 1.06
C ALA A 368 20.59 7.14 1.63
N SER A 369 20.92 7.39 2.90
CA SER A 369 20.41 8.54 3.66
C SER A 369 21.54 9.44 4.19
N SER A 370 21.98 10.40 3.36
CA SER A 370 22.95 11.43 3.75
C SER A 370 22.36 12.50 4.67
N ASP A 371 21.05 12.67 4.66
CA ASP A 371 20.38 13.86 5.22
C ASP A 371 19.73 13.59 6.60
N VAL A 372 19.90 12.37 7.12
CA VAL A 372 19.33 11.93 8.40
C VAL A 372 20.42 11.95 9.47
N ASP A 373 20.10 12.47 10.65
CA ASP A 373 20.97 12.33 11.82
C ASP A 373 20.83 10.92 12.41
N TRP A 374 21.90 10.13 12.30
CA TRP A 374 21.94 8.74 12.73
C TRP A 374 22.41 8.55 14.18
N THR A 375 22.82 9.62 14.87
CA THR A 375 23.50 9.56 16.17
C THR A 375 22.69 8.81 17.25
N GLU A 376 21.38 9.03 17.30
CA GLU A 376 20.50 8.40 18.30
C GLU A 376 20.19 6.93 17.99
N ALA A 377 20.12 6.57 16.70
CA ALA A 377 19.83 5.21 16.26
C ALA A 377 21.08 4.32 16.20
N ALA A 378 22.26 4.90 16.03
CA ALA A 378 23.52 4.18 15.80
C ALA A 378 23.84 3.10 16.86
N PRO A 379 23.69 3.33 18.18
CA PRO A 379 23.96 2.29 19.18
C PRO A 379 23.02 1.09 19.05
N ARG A 380 21.73 1.34 18.74
CA ARG A 380 20.71 0.30 18.56
C ARG A 380 20.99 -0.53 17.30
N LEU A 381 21.31 0.13 16.20
CA LEU A 381 21.64 -0.54 14.93
C LEU A 381 22.95 -1.32 15.02
N PHE A 382 23.95 -0.78 15.74
CA PHE A 382 25.21 -1.47 16.00
C PHE A 382 24.98 -2.74 16.83
N HIS A 383 24.18 -2.65 17.89
CA HIS A 383 23.80 -3.80 18.70
C HIS A 383 23.09 -4.88 17.87
N ALA A 384 22.10 -4.51 17.06
CA ALA A 384 21.38 -5.44 16.19
C ALA A 384 22.31 -6.13 15.17
N ALA A 385 23.24 -5.38 14.58
CA ALA A 385 24.22 -5.91 13.64
C ALA A 385 25.22 -6.86 14.31
N VAL A 386 25.70 -6.55 15.53
CA VAL A 386 26.59 -7.42 16.30
C VAL A 386 25.92 -8.74 16.64
N LEU A 387 24.67 -8.71 17.13
CA LEU A 387 23.90 -9.94 17.40
C LEU A 387 23.73 -10.81 16.13
N SER A 388 23.72 -10.19 14.96
CA SER A 388 23.54 -10.88 13.69
C SER A 388 24.85 -11.43 13.08
N LEU A 389 26.01 -11.16 13.68
CA LEU A 389 27.31 -11.70 13.24
C LEU A 389 27.43 -13.21 13.49
N ASP A 390 26.76 -13.72 14.51
CA ASP A 390 26.79 -15.12 14.92
C ASP A 390 25.80 -16.01 14.13
N SER A 391 25.16 -15.45 13.11
CA SER A 391 24.22 -16.19 12.28
C SER A 391 24.90 -17.30 11.47
N LEU A 392 24.24 -18.45 11.36
CA LEU A 392 24.70 -19.55 10.51
C LEU A 392 24.47 -19.28 9.01
N ARG A 393 23.83 -18.16 8.65
CA ARG A 393 23.54 -17.78 7.26
C ARG A 393 24.57 -16.77 6.74
N PRO A 394 25.42 -17.15 5.76
CA PRO A 394 26.50 -16.28 5.26
C PRO A 394 26.03 -14.92 4.74
N ALA A 395 24.86 -14.87 4.09
CA ALA A 395 24.27 -13.63 3.61
C ALA A 395 23.98 -12.64 4.74
N LEU A 396 23.43 -13.11 5.87
CA LEU A 396 23.13 -12.26 7.02
C LEU A 396 24.41 -11.73 7.65
N CYS A 397 25.43 -12.58 7.84
CA CYS A 397 26.71 -12.15 8.38
C CYS A 397 27.39 -11.11 7.48
N ARG A 398 27.24 -11.22 6.16
CA ARG A 398 27.76 -10.21 5.22
C ARG A 398 27.07 -8.85 5.42
N HIS A 399 25.74 -8.84 5.51
CA HIS A 399 24.97 -7.61 5.72
C HIS A 399 25.17 -7.03 7.13
N ALA A 400 25.32 -7.87 8.15
CA ALA A 400 25.69 -7.46 9.51
C ALA A 400 27.05 -6.74 9.54
N ARG A 401 28.08 -7.32 8.90
CA ARG A 401 29.39 -6.68 8.76
C ARG A 401 29.30 -5.37 7.99
N GLN A 402 28.56 -5.35 6.87
CA GLN A 402 28.37 -4.15 6.07
C GLN A 402 27.64 -3.05 6.86
N THR A 403 26.63 -3.40 7.65
CA THR A 403 25.92 -2.48 8.55
C THR A 403 26.87 -1.86 9.57
N ILE A 404 27.73 -2.67 10.20
CA ILE A 404 28.75 -2.18 11.15
C ILE A 404 29.71 -1.21 10.46
N ILE A 405 30.16 -1.53 9.25
CA ILE A 405 31.01 -0.64 8.45
C ILE A 405 30.28 0.67 8.16
N ASN A 406 29.03 0.62 7.70
CA ASN A 406 28.24 1.80 7.37
C ASN A 406 28.05 2.71 8.60
N ILE A 407 27.72 2.15 9.76
CA ILE A 407 27.58 2.90 11.03
C ILE A 407 28.93 3.51 11.44
N SER A 408 30.03 2.77 11.28
CA SER A 408 31.37 3.26 11.60
C SER A 408 31.78 4.41 10.68
N LEU A 409 31.43 4.34 9.39
CA LEU A 409 31.68 5.41 8.43
C LEU A 409 30.87 6.67 8.73
N LEU A 410 29.65 6.55 9.25
CA LEU A 410 28.84 7.70 9.66
C LEU A 410 29.49 8.53 10.79
N HIS A 411 30.26 7.89 11.67
CA HIS A 411 30.88 8.54 12.84
C HIS A 411 32.40 8.69 12.68
N ALA A 412 32.96 8.39 11.51
CA ALA A 412 34.38 8.49 11.25
C ALA A 412 34.79 9.94 10.96
N ASP A 413 35.72 10.47 11.74
CA ASP A 413 36.34 11.77 11.49
C ASP A 413 37.11 11.78 10.16
N GLN A 414 37.23 12.94 9.54
CA GLN A 414 37.86 13.10 8.21
C GLN A 414 39.33 12.64 8.16
N SER A 415 40.02 12.63 9.29
CA SER A 415 41.38 12.08 9.43
C SER A 415 41.41 10.54 9.44
N THR A 416 40.35 9.90 9.92
CA THR A 416 40.22 8.44 10.04
C THR A 416 39.63 7.80 8.78
N LEU A 417 38.84 8.56 7.99
CA LEU A 417 38.25 8.08 6.73
C LEU A 417 39.30 7.56 5.73
N ALA A 418 40.48 8.20 5.65
CA ALA A 418 41.57 7.74 4.78
C ALA A 418 42.16 6.39 5.23
N GLN A 419 42.24 6.16 6.55
CA GLN A 419 42.73 4.89 7.10
C GLN A 419 41.68 3.78 6.96
N VAL A 420 40.41 4.09 7.25
CA VAL A 420 39.29 3.16 7.10
C VAL A 420 39.09 2.76 5.64
N SER A 421 39.09 3.71 4.71
CA SER A 421 39.04 3.42 3.26
C SER A 421 40.24 2.57 2.81
N GLY A 422 41.45 2.86 3.29
CA GLY A 422 42.63 2.04 3.03
C GLY A 422 42.51 0.60 3.55
N MET A 423 41.92 0.39 4.72
CA MET A 423 41.63 -0.94 5.27
C MET A 423 40.55 -1.66 4.47
N LEU A 424 39.45 -0.98 4.12
CA LEU A 424 38.35 -1.55 3.34
C LEU A 424 38.80 -1.94 1.93
N LEU A 425 39.64 -1.13 1.28
CA LEU A 425 40.24 -1.43 -0.02
C LEU A 425 41.23 -2.58 0.04
N LYS A 426 42.03 -2.68 1.11
CA LYS A 426 42.95 -3.82 1.34
C LYS A 426 42.21 -5.14 1.56
N HIS A 427 41.01 -5.09 2.14
CA HIS A 427 40.23 -6.27 2.50
C HIS A 427 39.02 -6.55 1.58
N GLN A 428 38.93 -5.88 0.41
CA GLN A 428 37.85 -5.98 -0.60
C GLN A 428 36.61 -6.77 -0.18
N MET A 429 35.61 -6.08 0.37
CA MET A 429 34.28 -6.63 0.64
C MET A 429 33.38 -6.73 -0.61
N THR A 430 33.94 -6.83 -1.83
CA THR A 430 33.16 -6.89 -3.07
C THR A 430 33.59 -8.04 -3.99
N LYS A 431 32.66 -9.00 -4.13
CA LYS A 431 32.54 -10.06 -5.15
C LYS A 431 33.59 -11.17 -5.13
N SER A 432 33.35 -12.20 -4.31
CA SER A 432 33.65 -13.57 -4.75
C SER A 432 32.63 -13.95 -5.84
N THR A 433 33.03 -13.82 -7.09
CA THR A 433 32.42 -14.50 -8.24
C THR A 433 32.69 -16.01 -8.12
N SER A 434 32.03 -16.67 -7.16
CA SER A 434 32.13 -18.11 -6.97
C SER A 434 30.83 -18.65 -6.36
N ASP A 435 29.71 -18.37 -7.01
CA ASP A 435 28.44 -19.12 -6.84
C ASP A 435 28.02 -19.68 -8.21
N ASP A 436 28.98 -20.30 -8.92
CA ASP A 436 28.70 -21.32 -9.94
C ASP A 436 29.20 -22.66 -9.40
N CYS A 437 28.33 -23.36 -8.66
CA CYS A 437 28.21 -24.83 -8.57
C CYS A 437 27.04 -25.21 -7.66
#